data_AF-A0A2D7KZ30-F1
#
_entry.id   AF-A0A2D7KZ30-F1
#
_cell.length_a   1.000
_cell.length_b   1.000
_cell.length_c   1.000
_cell.angle_alpha   90.00
_cell.angle_beta   90.00
_cell.angle_gamma   90.00
#
_symmetry.space_group_name_H-M   'P 1'
#
loop_
_entity.id
_entity.type
_entity.pdbx_description
1 polymer ?
#
loop_
_entity_poly.entity_id
_entity_poly.type
_entity_poly.pdbx_seq_one_letter_code
_entity_poly.pdbx_strand_id
1 'polypeptide(L)'
;MLIKKNKYILLLAALIVSSVFGLESVQAEDKGRVFEMRTYFANEGKLKELNARFRDYTVELFKKHGMTNIGYWVPTDNKDNKLVYILAYSSKEAREKSWKGFLNDPDWKAAYKASIKDGRLV
;
A
#
# COMPACT_ATOMS: atom_id res chain seq x y z
N MET A 1 8.15 33.15 -66.73
CA MET A 1 7.59 33.40 -65.39
C MET A 1 7.57 32.07 -64.62
N LEU A 2 8.70 31.68 -64.01
CA LEU A 2 8.83 30.41 -63.29
C LEU A 2 8.57 30.60 -61.79
N ILE A 3 7.59 29.86 -61.30
CA ILE A 3 7.09 29.87 -59.93
C ILE A 3 8.15 29.24 -59.01
N LYS A 4 8.95 30.07 -58.31
CA LYS A 4 9.75 29.67 -57.15
C LYS A 4 8.82 29.42 -55.96
N LYS A 5 8.12 28.27 -55.92
CA LYS A 5 7.29 27.87 -54.77
C LYS A 5 8.15 27.17 -53.71
N ASN A 6 8.34 27.87 -52.59
CA ASN A 6 8.22 27.34 -51.22
C ASN A 6 9.12 26.18 -50.76
N LYS A 7 10.41 26.16 -51.10
CA LYS A 7 11.38 25.28 -50.39
C LYS A 7 11.44 25.54 -48.88
N TYR A 8 11.14 26.77 -48.44
CA TYR A 8 11.19 27.16 -47.03
C TYR A 8 9.98 26.68 -46.21
N ILE A 9 8.82 26.39 -46.84
CA ILE A 9 7.64 25.88 -46.13
C ILE A 9 7.83 24.41 -45.73
N LEU A 10 8.49 23.62 -46.58
CA LEU A 10 8.84 22.22 -46.27
C LEU A 10 9.87 22.12 -45.13
N LEU A 11 10.80 23.08 -45.03
CA LEU A 11 11.79 23.16 -43.94
C LEU A 11 11.15 23.56 -42.59
N LEU A 12 10.17 24.47 -42.59
CA LEU A 12 9.43 24.82 -41.37
C LEU A 12 8.55 23.68 -40.86
N ALA A 13 7.92 22.92 -41.76
CA ALA A 13 7.11 21.76 -41.38
C ALA A 13 7.96 20.64 -40.73
N ALA A 14 9.19 20.42 -41.22
CA ALA A 14 10.10 19.43 -40.63
C ALA A 14 10.56 19.81 -39.21
N LEU A 15 10.79 21.11 -38.95
CA LEU A 15 11.20 21.62 -37.63
C LEU A 15 10.09 21.49 -36.56
N ILE A 16 8.82 21.61 -36.95
CA ILE A 16 7.68 21.49 -36.04
C ILE A 16 7.39 20.03 -35.68
N VAL A 17 7.65 19.08 -36.59
CA VAL A 17 7.45 17.65 -36.30
C VAL A 17 8.53 17.15 -35.34
N SER A 18 9.79 17.59 -35.48
CA SER A 18 10.88 17.16 -34.58
C SER A 18 10.76 17.62 -33.12
N SER A 19 10.06 18.72 -32.84
CA SER A 19 9.92 19.25 -31.48
C SER A 19 8.81 18.58 -30.66
N VAL A 20 7.85 17.90 -31.32
CA VAL A 20 6.73 17.21 -30.64
C VAL A 20 7.09 15.76 -30.28
N PHE A 21 7.97 15.11 -31.04
CA PHE A 21 8.36 13.70 -30.80
C PHE A 21 9.55 13.52 -29.83
N GLY A 22 10.22 14.59 -29.41
CA GLY A 22 11.43 14.52 -28.57
C GLY A 22 11.22 14.78 -27.07
N LEU A 23 9.98 14.97 -26.62
CA LEU A 23 9.63 15.27 -25.23
C LEU A 23 8.73 14.17 -24.64
N GLU A 24 9.10 12.91 -24.84
CA GLU A 24 8.69 11.89 -23.89
C GLU A 24 9.55 12.07 -22.65
N SER A 25 9.02 12.79 -21.66
CA SER A 25 9.57 12.75 -20.32
C SER A 25 9.49 11.31 -19.85
N VAL A 26 10.64 10.63 -19.79
CA VAL A 26 10.76 9.39 -19.01
C VAL A 26 10.60 9.81 -17.56
N GLN A 27 9.35 9.92 -17.11
CA GLN A 27 9.04 9.97 -15.70
C GLN A 27 9.47 8.61 -15.14
N ALA A 28 10.46 8.63 -14.24
CA ALA A 28 10.67 7.48 -13.37
C ALA A 28 9.31 7.15 -12.74
N GLU A 29 8.86 5.92 -12.88
CA GLU A 29 7.60 5.45 -12.30
C GLU A 29 7.73 5.60 -10.77
N ASP A 30 7.29 6.73 -10.23
CA ASP A 30 7.04 6.86 -8.80
C ASP A 30 5.87 5.92 -8.53
N LYS A 31 6.19 4.66 -8.22
CA LYS A 31 5.20 3.58 -8.05
C LYS A 31 4.21 3.87 -6.92
N GLY A 32 4.31 5.03 -6.25
CA GLY A 32 3.46 5.47 -5.15
C GLY A 32 3.52 4.53 -3.96
N ARG A 33 4.39 3.52 -3.98
CA ARG A 33 4.32 2.40 -3.06
C ARG A 33 4.73 2.86 -1.69
N VAL A 34 3.82 2.77 -0.73
CA VAL A 34 4.05 3.14 0.65
C VAL A 34 4.08 1.90 1.54
N PHE A 35 4.87 1.98 2.60
CA PHE A 35 4.98 0.94 3.61
C PHE A 35 4.53 1.51 4.96
N GLU A 36 3.71 0.76 5.68
CA GLU A 36 3.24 1.11 7.01
C GLU A 36 3.77 0.09 8.01
N MET A 37 4.64 0.54 8.91
CA MET A 37 5.08 -0.24 10.07
C MET A 37 4.14 0.03 11.24
N ARG A 38 3.66 -1.03 11.87
CA ARG A 38 2.78 -0.96 13.04
C ARG A 38 3.36 -1.79 14.16
N THR A 39 3.35 -1.22 15.35
CA THR A 39 3.79 -1.87 16.59
C THR A 39 2.62 -1.91 17.55
N TYR A 40 2.22 -3.11 17.92
CA TYR A 40 1.23 -3.36 18.95
C TYR A 40 1.92 -3.80 20.24
N PHE A 41 1.43 -3.30 21.36
CA PHE A 41 1.80 -3.73 22.70
C PHE A 41 0.64 -4.54 23.24
N ALA A 42 0.79 -5.86 23.32
CA ALA A 42 -0.27 -6.68 23.86
C ALA A 42 -0.36 -6.49 25.37
N ASN A 43 -1.59 -6.55 25.90
CA ASN A 43 -1.79 -6.59 27.34
C ASN A 43 -1.13 -7.83 27.96
N GLU A 44 -0.90 -7.79 29.28
CA GLU A 44 -0.25 -8.88 30.02
C GLU A 44 -0.93 -10.23 29.73
N GLY A 45 -0.13 -11.22 29.32
CA GLY A 45 -0.60 -12.55 28.97
C GLY A 45 -1.43 -12.66 27.68
N LYS A 46 -1.57 -11.58 26.88
CA LYS A 46 -2.43 -11.55 25.67
C LYS A 46 -1.71 -11.70 24.33
N LEU A 47 -0.38 -11.80 24.33
CA LEU A 47 0.40 -11.87 23.09
C LEU A 47 0.05 -13.12 22.25
N LYS A 48 -0.22 -14.25 22.90
CA LYS A 48 -0.57 -15.50 22.21
C LYS A 48 -1.89 -15.38 21.46
N GLU A 49 -2.90 -14.79 22.09
CA GLU A 49 -4.23 -14.55 21.53
C GLU A 49 -4.17 -13.49 20.43
N LEU A 50 -3.33 -12.47 20.59
CA LEU A 50 -3.07 -11.48 19.53
C LEU A 50 -2.47 -12.16 18.29
N ASN A 51 -1.45 -12.99 18.47
CA ASN A 51 -0.85 -13.75 17.38
C ASN A 51 -1.85 -14.71 16.73
N ALA A 52 -2.71 -15.37 17.52
CA ALA A 52 -3.77 -16.23 16.99
C ALA A 52 -4.75 -15.44 16.12
N ARG A 53 -5.21 -14.27 16.56
CA ARG A 53 -6.08 -13.41 15.74
C ARG A 53 -5.43 -13.03 14.41
N PHE A 54 -4.13 -12.75 14.42
CA PHE A 54 -3.42 -12.41 13.20
C PHE A 54 -3.33 -13.59 12.24
N ARG A 55 -2.88 -14.75 12.73
CA ARG A 55 -2.73 -15.99 11.95
C ARG A 55 -4.05 -16.48 11.38
N ASP A 56 -5.10 -16.48 12.20
CA ASP A 56 -6.35 -17.18 11.87
C ASP A 56 -7.33 -16.26 11.11
N TYR A 57 -7.15 -14.93 11.18
CA TYR A 57 -8.08 -13.98 10.57
C TYR A 57 -7.41 -12.77 9.89
N THR A 58 -6.58 -12.01 10.61
CA THR A 58 -6.18 -10.67 10.16
C THR A 58 -5.37 -10.68 8.88
N VAL A 59 -4.46 -11.64 8.71
CA VAL A 59 -3.59 -11.73 7.51
C VAL A 59 -4.41 -11.91 6.24
N GLU A 60 -5.40 -12.80 6.25
CA GLU A 60 -6.27 -13.04 5.08
C GLU A 60 -7.23 -11.88 4.84
N LEU A 61 -7.75 -11.27 5.90
CA LEU A 61 -8.58 -10.07 5.77
C LEU A 61 -7.80 -8.88 5.22
N PHE A 62 -6.54 -8.70 5.59
CA PHE A 62 -5.67 -7.69 4.98
C PHE A 62 -5.53 -7.91 3.47
N LYS A 63 -5.30 -9.15 3.02
CA LYS A 63 -5.25 -9.49 1.60
C LYS A 63 -6.58 -9.18 0.90
N LYS A 64 -7.71 -9.57 1.50
CA LYS A 64 -9.07 -9.28 1.00
C LYS A 64 -9.29 -7.79 0.74
N HIS A 65 -8.69 -6.92 1.55
CA HIS A 65 -8.79 -5.45 1.43
C HIS A 65 -7.63 -4.81 0.65
N GLY A 66 -6.86 -5.59 -0.11
CA GLY A 66 -5.80 -5.08 -0.99
C GLY A 66 -4.53 -4.65 -0.28
N MET A 67 -4.34 -5.05 0.99
CA MET A 67 -3.10 -4.79 1.72
C MET A 67 -2.10 -5.90 1.45
N THR A 68 -0.85 -5.55 1.14
CA THR A 68 0.22 -6.54 0.97
C THR A 68 0.91 -6.79 2.30
N ASN A 69 0.88 -8.02 2.81
CA ASN A 69 1.59 -8.41 4.02
C ASN A 69 3.09 -8.56 3.72
N ILE A 70 3.96 -7.82 4.42
CA ILE A 70 5.42 -7.85 4.21
C ILE A 70 6.10 -8.77 5.23
N GLY A 71 5.72 -8.67 6.50
CA GLY A 71 6.28 -9.51 7.54
C GLY A 71 5.75 -9.17 8.93
N TYR A 72 5.99 -10.11 9.85
CA TYR A 72 5.53 -10.09 11.24
C TYR A 72 6.65 -10.60 12.13
N TRP A 73 6.89 -9.90 13.24
CA TRP A 73 7.95 -10.22 14.19
C TRP A 73 7.49 -10.00 15.62
N VAL A 74 8.04 -10.82 16.51
CA VAL A 74 8.10 -10.55 17.95
C VAL A 74 9.59 -10.43 18.32
N PRO A 75 9.99 -9.51 19.21
CA PRO A 75 11.35 -9.48 19.74
C PRO A 75 11.73 -10.84 20.35
N THR A 76 13.02 -11.20 20.28
CA THR A 76 13.54 -12.42 20.93
C THR A 76 13.46 -12.32 22.46
N ASP A 77 13.78 -11.15 23.01
CA ASP A 77 13.50 -10.76 24.39
C ASP A 77 12.27 -9.83 24.40
N ASN A 78 11.08 -10.38 24.61
CA ASN A 78 9.81 -9.66 24.43
C ASN A 78 9.13 -9.24 25.74
N LYS A 79 9.85 -8.49 26.59
CA LYS A 79 9.33 -7.99 27.88
C LYS A 79 8.12 -7.07 27.75
N ASP A 80 7.99 -6.39 26.60
CA ASP A 80 6.93 -5.41 26.33
C ASP A 80 5.71 -6.02 25.60
N ASN A 81 5.67 -7.35 25.41
CA ASN A 81 4.61 -8.04 24.67
C ASN A 81 4.34 -7.45 23.27
N LYS A 82 5.40 -7.09 22.54
CA LYS A 82 5.31 -6.46 21.22
C LYS A 82 4.97 -7.45 20.11
N LEU A 83 4.15 -6.97 19.17
CA LEU A 83 4.01 -7.50 17.81
C LEU A 83 4.31 -6.37 16.82
N VAL A 84 5.33 -6.55 15.98
CA VAL A 84 5.70 -5.61 14.91
C VAL A 84 5.32 -6.22 13.57
N TYR A 85 4.70 -5.44 12.71
CA TYR A 85 4.38 -5.88 11.35
C TYR A 85 4.43 -4.74 10.34
N ILE A 86 4.64 -5.11 9.08
CA ILE A 86 4.70 -4.18 7.97
C ILE A 86 3.68 -4.56 6.90
N LEU A 87 2.96 -3.56 6.42
CA LEU A 87 2.06 -3.65 5.27
C LEU A 87 2.57 -2.75 4.15
N ALA A 88 2.28 -3.12 2.90
CA ALA A 88 2.55 -2.28 1.74
C ALA A 88 1.27 -2.01 0.94
N TYR A 89 1.25 -0.83 0.30
CA TYR A 89 0.13 -0.31 -0.48
C TYR A 89 0.67 0.37 -1.73
N SER A 90 -0.15 0.44 -2.79
CA SER A 90 0.23 1.11 -4.04
C SER A 90 0.25 2.64 -3.96
N SER A 91 -0.46 3.22 -2.99
CA SER A 91 -0.48 4.66 -2.71
C SER A 91 -1.01 4.95 -1.30
N LYS A 92 -0.89 6.19 -0.83
CA LYS A 92 -1.49 6.64 0.43
C LYS A 92 -3.01 6.56 0.39
N GLU A 93 -3.63 6.88 -0.75
CA GLU A 93 -5.08 6.80 -0.96
C GLU A 93 -5.56 5.35 -0.93
N ALA A 94 -4.80 4.43 -1.55
CA ALA A 94 -5.07 2.99 -1.47
C ALA A 94 -5.00 2.50 -0.01
N ARG A 95 -4.02 2.96 0.76
CA ARG A 95 -3.90 2.68 2.20
C ARG A 95 -5.15 3.10 2.98
N GLU A 96 -5.63 4.32 2.79
CA GLU A 96 -6.86 4.80 3.46
C GLU A 96 -8.10 3.97 3.08
N LYS A 97 -8.26 3.66 1.79
CA LYS A 97 -9.37 2.85 1.29
C LYS A 97 -9.34 1.44 1.88
N SER A 98 -8.18 0.79 1.88
CA SER A 98 -7.99 -0.55 2.43
C SER A 98 -8.33 -0.61 3.91
N TRP A 99 -7.84 0.34 4.72
CA TRP A 99 -8.14 0.37 6.15
C TRP A 99 -9.62 0.60 6.43
N LYS A 100 -10.26 1.53 5.71
CA LYS A 100 -11.70 1.76 5.82
C LYS A 100 -12.50 0.50 5.47
N GLY A 101 -12.10 -0.22 4.42
CA GLY A 101 -12.71 -1.50 4.04
C GLY A 101 -12.56 -2.55 5.15
N PHE A 102 -11.33 -2.78 5.58
CA PHE A 102 -10.98 -3.76 6.61
C PHE A 102 -11.75 -3.52 7.91
N LEU A 103 -11.75 -2.30 8.44
CA LEU A 103 -12.42 -1.97 9.70
C LEU A 103 -13.94 -2.16 9.62
N ASN A 104 -14.53 -2.04 8.43
CA ASN A 104 -15.96 -2.21 8.23
C ASN A 104 -16.39 -3.64 7.91
N ASP A 105 -15.43 -4.53 7.59
CA ASP A 105 -15.69 -5.92 7.24
C ASP A 105 -16.41 -6.67 8.36
N PRO A 106 -17.55 -7.34 8.08
CA PRO A 106 -18.26 -8.11 9.09
C PRO A 106 -17.42 -9.25 9.68
N ASP A 107 -16.55 -9.88 8.88
CA ASP A 107 -15.68 -10.97 9.33
C ASP A 107 -14.62 -10.43 10.31
N TRP A 108 -14.08 -9.23 10.03
CA TRP A 108 -13.19 -8.54 10.97
C TRP A 108 -13.91 -8.20 12.27
N LYS A 109 -15.11 -7.63 12.20
CA LYS A 109 -15.89 -7.27 13.40
C LYS A 109 -16.20 -8.51 14.25
N ALA A 110 -16.54 -9.63 13.62
CA ALA A 110 -16.78 -10.90 14.29
C ALA A 110 -15.49 -11.44 14.94
N ALA A 111 -14.38 -11.50 14.19
CA ALA A 111 -13.08 -11.95 14.70
C ALA A 111 -12.58 -11.06 15.85
N TYR A 112 -12.70 -9.74 15.71
CA TYR A 112 -12.36 -8.78 16.77
C TYR A 112 -13.18 -9.05 18.02
N LYS A 113 -14.51 -9.11 17.92
CA LYS A 113 -15.41 -9.38 19.05
C LYS A 113 -15.08 -10.72 19.72
N ALA A 114 -14.83 -11.77 18.94
CA ALA A 114 -14.46 -13.07 19.47
C ALA A 114 -13.11 -13.04 20.21
N SER A 115 -12.14 -12.31 19.68
CA SER A 115 -10.78 -12.22 20.22
C SER A 115 -10.65 -11.45 21.53
N ILE A 116 -11.64 -10.61 21.88
CA ILE A 116 -11.61 -9.76 23.07
C ILE A 116 -12.55 -10.24 24.18
N LYS A 117 -13.13 -11.44 24.06
CA LYS A 117 -14.07 -11.98 25.08
C LYS A 117 -13.43 -12.04 26.47
N ASP A 118 -12.15 -12.41 26.52
CA ASP A 118 -11.39 -12.52 27.75
C ASP A 118 -10.57 -11.26 28.06
N GLY A 119 -11.01 -10.10 27.56
CA GLY A 119 -10.34 -8.81 27.71
C GLY A 119 -9.67 -8.33 26.43
N ARG A 120 -9.38 -7.03 26.38
CA ARG A 120 -8.73 -6.40 25.23
C ARG A 120 -7.34 -6.99 25.01
N LEU A 121 -6.95 -7.17 23.75
CA LEU A 121 -5.62 -7.66 23.39
C LEU A 121 -4.57 -6.55 23.33
N VAL A 122 -4.97 -5.36 22.90
CA VAL A 122 -4.16 -4.14 22.74
C VAL A 122 -4.94 -2.90 23.19
#